data_AF-A0A3D1VL50-F1
#
_entry.id   AF-A0A3D1VL50-F1
#
_cell.length_a   1.000
_cell.length_b   1.000
_cell.length_c   1.000
_cell.angle_alpha   90.00
_cell.angle_beta   90.00
_cell.angle_gamma   90.00
#
_symmetry.space_group_name_H-M   'P 1'
#
loop_
_entity.id
_entity.type
_entity.pdbx_description
1 polymer ?
#
loop_
_entity_poly.entity_id
_entity_poly.type
_entity_poly.pdbx_seq_one_letter_code
_entity_poly.pdbx_strand_id
1 'polypeptide(L)'
;GFNGSIYRVAGTFTAYIKGGVVANIMDYGNSAYTLAGYTHLQECTRNLVFDGFRGTTTYYHLDIGNTAENVKASNGLDNLSFINGSSVNFTNHAVHMRSKIGSYVYFDSTSSLQEGSKGIAGSFVANDTYLSTPLNLRAFGAEEKYVWANHLWSSVYEITLTSSLGALTPIIIEAAVGQSVFLPNDWVHEIVTDDNGQEMGFYGWSYGGVFYHAGDRIETPENGFTAEAVWVPAVFVDPTFEGISIGSSTAPYTNPGDAYLALETVWASYPDASGGIVHLMQDTTWDVMAEGGVFTWTSNASGKYQPNLQAASKPVEFHGETDATVLKLWDSQETKTAF
;
A
#
# COMPACT_ATOMS: atom_id res chain seq x y z
N GLY A 1 -45.45 22.01 -23.27
CA GLY A 1 -44.72 20.98 -22.50
C GLY A 1 -43.30 20.97 -22.98
N PHE A 2 -42.34 21.22 -22.09
CA PHE A 2 -40.92 21.00 -22.40
C PHE A 2 -40.56 19.58 -21.99
N ASN A 3 -40.37 18.70 -22.98
CA ASN A 3 -39.69 17.42 -22.81
C ASN A 3 -38.19 17.71 -22.80
N GLY A 4 -37.66 18.12 -21.64
CA GLY A 4 -36.23 18.24 -21.42
C GLY A 4 -35.68 16.91 -20.95
N SER A 5 -34.90 16.23 -21.79
CA SER A 5 -34.10 15.07 -21.42
C SER A 5 -33.23 15.40 -20.20
N ILE A 6 -33.20 14.53 -19.19
CA ILE A 6 -32.28 14.62 -18.06
C ILE A 6 -30.86 14.49 -18.61
N TYR A 7 -30.14 15.61 -18.73
CA TYR A 7 -28.72 15.59 -19.02
C TYR A 7 -28.00 15.03 -17.79
N ARG A 8 -27.55 13.78 -17.87
CA ARG A 8 -26.58 13.24 -16.92
C ARG A 8 -25.26 14.00 -17.11
N VAL A 9 -25.01 14.99 -16.26
CA VAL A 9 -23.71 15.67 -16.22
C VAL A 9 -22.82 14.89 -15.27
N ALA A 10 -21.92 14.08 -15.83
CA ALA A 10 -20.80 13.48 -15.11
C ALA A 10 -19.57 14.38 -15.27
N GLY A 11 -18.86 14.66 -14.18
CA GLY A 11 -17.71 15.55 -14.20
C GLY A 11 -17.22 15.90 -12.80
N THR A 12 -16.29 16.85 -12.71
CA THR A 12 -15.75 17.35 -11.44
C THR A 12 -16.12 18.81 -11.29
N PHE A 13 -16.65 19.17 -10.12
CA PHE A 13 -16.89 20.55 -9.72
C PHE A 13 -16.01 20.87 -8.51
N THR A 14 -15.20 21.92 -8.60
CA THR A 14 -14.36 22.38 -7.49
C THR A 14 -14.64 23.85 -7.19
N ALA A 15 -15.01 24.14 -5.95
CA ALA A 15 -15.17 25.50 -5.44
C ALA A 15 -14.02 25.84 -4.48
N TYR A 16 -13.36 26.98 -4.71
CA TYR A 16 -12.33 27.53 -3.82
C TYR A 16 -12.88 28.74 -3.07
N ILE A 17 -12.76 28.73 -1.75
CA ILE A 17 -13.10 29.83 -0.86
C ILE A 17 -11.81 30.40 -0.30
N LYS A 18 -11.37 31.56 -0.83
CA LYS A 18 -10.08 32.18 -0.47
C LYS A 18 -10.16 33.35 0.52
N GLY A 19 -11.37 33.84 0.81
CA GLY A 19 -11.57 35.03 1.64
C GLY A 19 -12.93 35.69 1.40
N GLY A 20 -13.14 36.86 2.01
CA GLY A 20 -14.41 37.60 1.95
C GLY A 20 -15.48 37.07 2.91
N VAL A 21 -16.70 37.58 2.77
CA VAL A 21 -17.86 37.16 3.57
C VAL A 21 -18.66 36.14 2.78
N VAL A 22 -18.57 34.87 3.16
CA VAL A 22 -19.37 33.77 2.60
C VAL A 22 -20.42 33.37 3.63
N ALA A 23 -21.58 34.01 3.59
CA ALA A 23 -22.63 33.77 4.59
C ALA A 23 -23.21 32.36 4.50
N ASN A 24 -23.41 31.85 3.28
CA ASN A 24 -24.10 30.59 3.04
C ASN A 24 -23.41 29.79 1.93
N ILE A 25 -23.25 28.49 2.16
CA ILE A 25 -22.87 27.49 1.16
C ILE A 25 -24.01 26.48 1.09
N MET A 26 -24.43 26.13 -0.12
CA MET A 26 -25.54 25.20 -0.36
C MET A 26 -25.09 24.17 -1.38
N ASP A 27 -25.40 22.89 -1.16
CA ASP A 27 -25.18 21.82 -2.14
C ASP A 27 -26.42 21.51 -3.00
N TYR A 28 -27.41 22.41 -2.94
CA TYR A 28 -28.60 22.43 -3.76
C TYR A 28 -28.86 23.86 -4.26
N GLY A 29 -29.53 23.97 -5.42
CA GLY A 29 -29.82 25.27 -6.04
C GLY A 29 -31.10 25.93 -5.49
N ASN A 30 -32.23 25.26 -5.61
CA ASN A 30 -33.54 25.75 -5.14
C ASN A 30 -34.36 24.57 -4.62
N SER A 31 -34.81 24.65 -3.37
CA SER A 31 -35.59 23.59 -2.71
C SER A 31 -36.82 23.17 -3.51
N ALA A 32 -37.49 24.10 -4.20
CA ALA A 32 -38.65 23.80 -5.03
C ALA A 32 -38.34 22.91 -6.25
N TYR A 33 -37.15 23.04 -6.85
CA TYR A 33 -36.73 22.23 -8.00
C TYR A 33 -36.19 20.86 -7.57
N THR A 34 -35.50 20.82 -6.44
CA THR A 34 -34.95 19.55 -5.92
C THR A 34 -36.03 18.65 -5.31
N LEU A 35 -37.06 19.24 -4.67
CA LEU A 35 -38.29 18.55 -4.27
C LEU A 35 -39.10 18.04 -5.48
N ALA A 36 -38.96 18.67 -6.65
CA ALA A 36 -39.54 18.23 -7.91
C ALA A 36 -38.72 17.12 -8.64
N GLY A 37 -37.66 16.60 -8.02
CA GLY A 37 -36.88 15.48 -8.55
C GLY A 37 -35.69 15.87 -9.42
N TYR A 38 -35.40 17.16 -9.60
CA TYR A 38 -34.21 17.61 -10.32
C TYR A 38 -33.00 17.64 -9.39
N THR A 39 -32.09 16.69 -9.58
CA THR A 39 -30.83 16.63 -8.85
C THR A 39 -29.74 17.37 -9.63
N HIS A 40 -29.10 18.37 -8.98
CA HIS A 40 -28.03 19.14 -9.59
C HIS A 40 -26.68 18.54 -9.20
N LEU A 41 -25.82 18.27 -10.20
CA LEU A 41 -24.45 17.77 -9.99
C LEU A 41 -24.37 16.47 -9.14
N GLN A 42 -25.46 15.69 -9.07
CA GLN A 42 -25.49 14.46 -8.29
C GLN A 42 -24.45 13.44 -8.78
N GLU A 43 -24.24 13.36 -10.09
CA GLU A 43 -23.26 12.44 -10.67
C GLU A 43 -21.86 13.07 -10.80
N CYS A 44 -21.68 14.31 -10.33
CA CYS A 44 -20.36 14.96 -10.28
C CYS A 44 -19.61 14.61 -8.99
N THR A 45 -18.28 14.57 -9.10
CA THR A 45 -17.39 14.68 -7.95
C THR A 45 -17.34 16.13 -7.51
N ARG A 46 -17.75 16.42 -6.28
CA ARG A 46 -17.85 17.77 -5.72
C ARG A 46 -16.79 18.01 -4.68
N ASN A 47 -15.97 19.02 -4.93
CA ASN A 47 -14.86 19.42 -4.09
C ASN A 47 -15.13 20.83 -3.55
N LEU A 48 -15.02 21.00 -2.24
CA LEU A 48 -15.01 22.31 -1.59
C LEU A 48 -13.65 22.52 -0.93
N VAL A 49 -12.98 23.61 -1.25
CA VAL A 49 -11.65 23.93 -0.73
C VAL A 49 -11.71 25.28 -0.03
N PHE A 50 -11.48 25.30 1.28
CA PHE A 50 -11.16 26.51 2.02
C PHE A 50 -9.65 26.73 1.95
N ASP A 51 -9.24 27.85 1.36
CA ASP A 51 -7.86 28.16 1.03
C ASP A 51 -7.49 29.51 1.65
N GLY A 52 -6.94 29.50 2.86
CA GLY A 52 -6.72 30.70 3.67
C GLY A 52 -7.99 31.38 4.19
N PHE A 53 -9.17 30.77 4.03
CA PHE A 53 -10.42 31.35 4.53
C PHE A 53 -10.50 31.26 6.06
N ARG A 54 -10.68 32.41 6.71
CA ARG A 54 -10.85 32.50 8.16
C ARG A 54 -12.18 33.20 8.45
N GLY A 55 -13.18 32.45 8.87
CA GLY A 55 -14.51 33.02 9.05
C GLY A 55 -15.60 32.02 9.38
N THR A 56 -16.81 32.56 9.48
CA THR A 56 -18.02 31.80 9.76
C THR A 56 -18.86 31.68 8.50
N THR A 57 -19.37 30.49 8.23
CA THR A 57 -20.28 30.24 7.11
C THR A 57 -21.37 29.26 7.51
N THR A 58 -22.54 29.40 6.90
CA THR A 58 -23.65 28.48 7.11
C THR A 58 -23.67 27.43 6.00
N TYR A 59 -23.48 26.16 6.34
CA TYR A 59 -23.64 25.08 5.38
C TYR A 59 -25.09 24.58 5.40
N TYR A 60 -25.74 24.58 4.24
CA TYR A 60 -27.09 24.05 4.07
C TYR A 60 -27.04 22.80 3.19
N HIS A 61 -27.80 21.81 3.63
CA HIS A 61 -28.00 20.57 2.92
C HIS A 61 -29.50 20.33 2.71
N LEU A 62 -29.88 19.77 1.55
CA LEU A 62 -31.25 19.35 1.27
C LEU A 62 -31.29 17.82 1.19
N ASP A 63 -32.26 17.22 1.89
CA ASP A 63 -32.53 15.78 1.94
C ASP A 63 -31.36 14.91 2.44
N ILE A 64 -31.04 15.03 3.73
CA ILE A 64 -30.33 13.98 4.46
C ILE A 64 -31.37 12.88 4.73
N GLY A 65 -31.36 11.85 3.87
CA GLY A 65 -32.41 10.83 3.73
C GLY A 65 -33.18 10.48 5.00
N ASN A 66 -34.48 10.77 5.01
CA ASN A 66 -35.40 10.33 6.06
C ASN A 66 -36.76 9.87 5.50
N THR A 67 -36.77 9.16 4.37
CA THR A 67 -37.96 8.40 3.97
C THR A 67 -37.57 7.05 3.37
N ALA A 68 -38.19 5.99 3.90
CA ALA A 68 -38.01 4.60 3.49
C ALA A 68 -38.34 4.33 2.01
N GLU A 69 -38.88 5.30 1.28
CA GLU A 69 -39.38 5.13 -0.09
C GLU A 69 -38.45 5.68 -1.18
N ASN A 70 -37.40 6.44 -0.84
CA ASN A 70 -36.47 6.95 -1.85
C ASN A 70 -35.05 7.03 -1.29
N VAL A 71 -34.24 6.01 -1.61
CA VAL A 71 -32.79 6.00 -1.40
C VAL A 71 -32.13 7.01 -2.36
N LYS A 72 -32.39 8.30 -2.16
CA LYS A 72 -31.58 9.35 -2.77
C LYS A 72 -30.28 9.40 -1.96
N ALA A 73 -29.26 8.70 -2.46
CA ALA A 73 -27.92 8.75 -1.89
C ALA A 73 -27.55 10.22 -1.61
N SER A 74 -27.36 10.52 -0.32
CA SER A 74 -27.00 11.83 0.25
C SER A 74 -26.28 12.74 -0.74
N ASN A 75 -26.88 13.88 -1.07
CA ASN A 75 -26.35 14.85 -2.02
C ASN A 75 -25.15 15.66 -1.45
N GLY A 76 -24.33 15.07 -0.57
CA GLY A 76 -23.23 15.74 0.14
C GLY A 76 -21.91 15.80 -0.63
N LEU A 77 -20.92 16.53 -0.12
CA LEU A 77 -19.62 16.69 -0.80
C LEU A 77 -18.90 15.35 -0.98
N ASP A 78 -18.19 15.20 -2.10
CA ASP A 78 -17.27 14.08 -2.28
C ASP A 78 -15.95 14.39 -1.55
N ASN A 79 -15.45 15.62 -1.67
CA ASN A 79 -14.19 16.04 -1.08
C ASN A 79 -14.29 17.41 -0.39
N LEU A 80 -13.62 17.55 0.75
CA LEU A 80 -13.58 18.78 1.54
C LEU A 80 -12.15 19.02 2.04
N SER A 81 -11.57 20.18 1.70
CA SER A 81 -10.20 20.52 2.07
C SER A 81 -10.13 21.85 2.82
N PHE A 82 -9.24 21.92 3.81
CA PHE A 82 -8.87 23.13 4.52
C PHE A 82 -7.36 23.29 4.41
N ILE A 83 -6.93 24.34 3.71
CA ILE A 83 -5.52 24.58 3.40
C ILE A 83 -5.15 26.05 3.65
N ASN A 84 -3.85 26.31 3.69
CA ASN A 84 -3.22 27.62 3.77
C ASN A 84 -3.69 28.44 4.98
N GLY A 85 -3.79 27.82 6.16
CA GLY A 85 -4.16 28.50 7.41
C GLY A 85 -5.66 28.77 7.57
N SER A 86 -6.50 27.98 6.88
CA SER A 86 -7.95 28.11 6.95
C SER A 86 -8.48 27.85 8.35
N SER A 87 -9.45 28.64 8.79
CA SER A 87 -10.08 28.49 10.10
C SER A 87 -11.58 28.74 9.98
N VAL A 88 -12.38 27.68 10.00
CA VAL A 88 -13.77 27.73 9.54
C VAL A 88 -14.75 27.37 10.65
N ASN A 89 -15.77 28.19 10.84
CA ASN A 89 -16.91 27.90 11.71
C ASN A 89 -18.16 27.60 10.88
N PHE A 90 -18.71 26.39 11.00
CA PHE A 90 -20.01 26.04 10.43
C PHE A 90 -21.10 26.19 11.48
N THR A 91 -22.15 26.98 11.23
CA THR A 91 -23.08 27.42 12.29
C THR A 91 -24.48 26.81 12.29
N ASN A 92 -24.88 26.02 11.29
CA ASN A 92 -26.23 25.44 11.21
C ASN A 92 -26.23 23.92 11.36
N HIS A 93 -25.74 23.22 10.34
CA HIS A 93 -25.58 21.76 10.33
C HIS A 93 -24.11 21.39 10.08
N ALA A 94 -23.77 20.15 10.42
CA ALA A 94 -22.50 19.58 9.99
C ALA A 94 -22.44 19.54 8.45
N VAL A 95 -21.25 19.64 7.88
CA VAL A 95 -21.05 19.40 6.45
C VAL A 95 -21.17 17.90 6.19
N HIS A 96 -22.13 17.48 5.37
CA HIS A 96 -22.33 16.07 5.07
C HIS A 96 -21.45 15.63 3.90
N MET A 97 -20.65 14.60 4.16
CA MET A 97 -19.83 13.94 3.15
C MET A 97 -20.56 12.74 2.55
N ARG A 98 -20.30 12.47 1.27
CA ARG A 98 -20.82 11.32 0.54
C ARG A 98 -20.05 10.04 0.90
N SER A 99 -20.78 8.94 1.01
CA SER A 99 -20.28 7.58 1.26
C SER A 99 -19.73 6.91 -0.02
N LYS A 100 -18.77 7.54 -0.70
CA LYS A 100 -18.23 7.05 -1.98
C LYS A 100 -16.75 6.73 -1.83
N ILE A 101 -16.32 5.57 -2.36
CA ILE A 101 -14.90 5.20 -2.39
C ILE A 101 -14.09 6.32 -3.06
N GLY A 102 -13.03 6.76 -2.38
CA GLY A 102 -12.17 7.86 -2.83
C GLY A 102 -12.59 9.26 -2.38
N SER A 103 -13.74 9.39 -1.70
CA SER A 103 -14.11 10.63 -1.00
C SER A 103 -13.17 10.91 0.18
N TYR A 104 -12.80 12.18 0.38
CA TYR A 104 -11.88 12.57 1.44
C TYR A 104 -12.25 13.86 2.19
N VAL A 105 -11.77 13.98 3.43
CA VAL A 105 -11.68 15.22 4.18
C VAL A 105 -10.21 15.46 4.51
N TYR A 106 -9.71 16.67 4.24
CA TYR A 106 -8.30 17.00 4.41
C TYR A 106 -8.11 18.33 5.17
N PHE A 107 -7.22 18.32 6.15
CA PHE A 107 -6.71 19.49 6.85
C PHE A 107 -5.20 19.52 6.68
N ASP A 108 -4.64 20.61 6.16
CA ASP A 108 -3.21 20.84 6.33
C ASP A 108 -2.88 21.17 7.80
N SER A 109 -1.59 21.08 8.15
CA SER A 109 -1.09 21.30 9.51
C SER A 109 -1.38 22.70 10.09
N THR A 110 -1.80 23.66 9.25
CA THR A 110 -2.07 25.04 9.65
C THR A 110 -3.56 25.37 9.73
N SER A 111 -4.41 24.44 9.31
CA SER A 111 -5.84 24.66 9.16
C SER A 111 -6.66 23.97 10.25
N SER A 112 -7.86 24.49 10.52
CA SER A 112 -8.69 24.00 11.61
C SER A 112 -10.17 24.33 11.43
N LEU A 113 -11.01 23.61 12.18
CA LEU A 113 -12.35 24.08 12.51
C LEU A 113 -12.27 24.98 13.74
N GLN A 114 -13.07 26.05 13.74
CA GLN A 114 -13.21 26.91 14.91
C GLN A 114 -13.97 26.19 16.03
N GLU A 115 -13.69 26.56 17.28
CA GLU A 115 -14.44 26.09 18.44
C GLU A 115 -15.95 26.38 18.28
N GLY A 116 -16.79 25.40 18.60
CA GLY A 116 -18.25 25.50 18.45
C GLY A 116 -18.78 25.26 17.04
N SER A 117 -17.92 24.99 16.05
CA SER A 117 -18.33 24.56 14.72
C SER A 117 -19.18 23.30 14.78
N LYS A 118 -20.22 23.23 13.94
CA LYS A 118 -21.06 22.04 13.77
C LYS A 118 -20.32 20.87 13.14
N GLY A 119 -19.12 21.10 12.62
CA GLY A 119 -18.20 20.05 12.17
C GLY A 119 -18.60 19.44 10.83
N ILE A 120 -18.19 18.19 10.65
CA ILE A 120 -18.36 17.41 9.44
C ILE A 120 -19.00 16.08 9.85
N ALA A 121 -19.90 15.55 9.03
CA ALA A 121 -20.60 14.30 9.27
C ALA A 121 -20.46 13.37 8.06
N GLY A 122 -20.21 12.09 8.32
CA GLY A 122 -20.33 11.04 7.31
C GLY A 122 -21.78 10.62 7.14
N SER A 123 -22.22 10.38 5.91
CA SER A 123 -23.48 9.67 5.67
C SER A 123 -23.24 8.14 5.77
N PHE A 124 -24.21 7.38 6.28
CA PHE A 124 -24.21 5.91 6.29
C PHE A 124 -25.44 5.37 5.52
N VAL A 125 -25.30 4.23 4.85
CA VAL A 125 -26.38 3.36 4.30
C VAL A 125 -25.86 1.92 4.47
N ALA A 126 -26.53 0.94 5.10
CA ALA A 126 -27.88 0.40 4.83
C ALA A 126 -28.51 -0.36 6.03
N ASN A 127 -29.83 -0.57 5.99
CA ASN A 127 -30.73 -1.34 6.89
C ASN A 127 -31.23 -0.66 8.18
N ASP A 128 -31.96 0.45 8.05
CA ASP A 128 -32.91 0.96 9.05
C ASP A 128 -32.37 1.43 10.42
N THR A 129 -31.15 1.96 10.48
CA THR A 129 -30.82 2.94 11.54
C THR A 129 -29.73 3.91 11.09
N TYR A 130 -30.12 5.15 10.81
CA TYR A 130 -29.17 6.25 10.59
C TYR A 130 -28.52 6.64 11.91
N LEU A 131 -27.35 6.07 12.20
CA LEU A 131 -26.43 6.63 13.18
C LEU A 131 -25.51 7.58 12.44
N SER A 132 -25.85 8.87 12.38
CA SER A 132 -24.85 9.88 12.12
C SER A 132 -23.90 9.89 13.31
N THR A 133 -22.86 9.06 13.31
CA THR A 133 -21.73 9.34 14.17
C THR A 133 -21.10 10.63 13.62
N PRO A 134 -21.03 11.72 14.41
CA PRO A 134 -20.24 12.85 14.01
C PRO A 134 -18.85 12.30 13.69
N LEU A 135 -18.29 12.71 12.55
CA LEU A 135 -16.86 12.61 12.39
C LEU A 135 -16.31 13.50 13.52
N ASN A 136 -15.80 12.90 14.59
CA ASN A 136 -15.17 13.62 15.71
C ASN A 136 -13.79 14.14 15.25
N LEU A 137 -13.80 14.89 14.15
CA LEU A 137 -12.68 15.60 13.57
C LEU A 137 -12.35 16.78 14.47
N ARG A 138 -11.58 16.52 15.50
CA ARG A 138 -10.96 17.58 16.29
C ARG A 138 -9.64 17.95 15.64
N ALA A 139 -9.69 18.62 14.49
CA ALA A 139 -8.48 19.14 13.87
C ALA A 139 -7.93 20.29 14.75
N PHE A 140 -6.88 20.00 15.52
CA PHE A 140 -6.07 21.00 16.20
C PHE A 140 -4.59 20.71 15.97
N GLY A 141 -3.99 21.37 14.98
CA GLY A 141 -2.53 21.54 14.89
C GLY A 141 -1.72 20.39 14.29
N ALA A 142 -2.33 19.45 13.57
CA ALA A 142 -1.66 18.42 12.79
C ALA A 142 -2.31 18.29 11.40
N GLU A 143 -1.53 17.85 10.40
CA GLU A 143 -2.08 17.48 9.09
C GLU A 143 -2.90 16.20 9.25
N GLU A 144 -4.14 16.23 8.79
CA GLU A 144 -5.06 15.10 8.92
C GLU A 144 -5.80 14.84 7.62
N LYS A 145 -5.84 13.57 7.21
CA LYS A 145 -6.57 13.09 6.04
C LYS A 145 -7.49 11.95 6.45
N TYR A 146 -8.75 12.04 6.06
CA TYR A 146 -9.75 11.01 6.27
C TYR A 146 -10.32 10.60 4.93
N VAL A 147 -10.55 9.30 4.74
CA VAL A 147 -11.14 8.74 3.52
C VAL A 147 -12.32 7.84 3.84
N TRP A 148 -13.27 7.75 2.92
CA TRP A 148 -14.32 6.74 2.98
C TRP A 148 -13.78 5.38 2.51
N ALA A 149 -13.60 4.44 3.45
CA ALA A 149 -13.08 3.10 3.19
C ALA A 149 -13.86 2.07 4.03
N ASN A 150 -14.16 0.89 3.47
CA ASN A 150 -14.88 -0.19 4.15
C ASN A 150 -16.19 0.23 4.86
N HIS A 151 -16.96 1.15 4.29
CA HIS A 151 -18.21 1.68 4.86
C HIS A 151 -18.07 2.54 6.12
N LEU A 152 -16.87 3.06 6.39
CA LEU A 152 -16.64 4.08 7.41
C LEU A 152 -15.64 5.14 6.95
N TRP A 153 -15.63 6.28 7.64
CA TRP A 153 -14.59 7.28 7.48
C TRP A 153 -13.43 6.93 8.40
N SER A 154 -12.24 6.76 7.84
CA SER A 154 -11.02 6.38 8.56
C SER A 154 -9.91 7.38 8.33
N SER A 155 -9.09 7.62 9.36
CA SER A 155 -7.82 8.33 9.22
C SER A 155 -6.92 7.59 8.23
N VAL A 156 -6.18 8.34 7.44
CA VAL A 156 -5.11 7.84 6.56
C VAL A 156 -3.78 8.11 7.24
N TYR A 157 -2.93 7.11 7.27
CA TYR A 157 -1.56 7.23 7.77
C TYR A 157 -0.56 6.79 6.73
N GLU A 158 0.64 7.34 6.87
CA GLU A 158 1.80 6.96 6.08
C GLU A 158 2.41 5.66 6.60
N ILE A 159 2.75 4.78 5.67
CA ILE A 159 3.63 3.63 5.89
C ILE A 159 4.93 3.96 5.15
N THR A 160 6.00 4.09 5.91
CA THR A 160 7.33 4.40 5.40
C THR A 160 8.17 3.12 5.38
N LEU A 161 8.69 2.74 4.23
CA LEU A 161 9.58 1.58 4.10
C LEU A 161 10.99 2.08 3.79
N THR A 162 11.92 1.78 4.69
CA THR A 162 13.27 2.35 4.66
C THR A 162 14.33 1.28 4.58
N SER A 163 15.53 1.67 4.18
CA SER A 163 16.71 0.82 4.25
C SER A 163 17.76 1.42 5.16
N SER A 164 18.40 0.58 5.98
CA SER A 164 19.63 0.94 6.71
C SER A 164 20.89 0.73 5.88
N LEU A 165 20.81 -0.05 4.80
CA LEU A 165 21.91 -0.31 3.86
C LEU A 165 21.59 0.23 2.47
N GLY A 166 22.59 0.81 1.82
CA GLY A 166 22.41 1.48 0.53
C GLY A 166 21.65 2.81 0.65
N ALA A 167 21.98 3.76 -0.22
CA ALA A 167 21.28 5.05 -0.30
C ALA A 167 19.99 4.92 -1.13
N LEU A 168 19.10 3.99 -0.73
CA LEU A 168 17.85 3.72 -1.44
C LEU A 168 16.78 4.74 -1.08
N THR A 169 15.94 5.09 -2.06
CA THR A 169 14.84 6.04 -1.84
C THR A 169 13.71 5.34 -1.07
N PRO A 170 13.26 5.84 0.10
CA PRO A 170 12.18 5.23 0.86
C PRO A 170 10.91 5.05 0.04
N ILE A 171 10.20 3.93 0.25
CA ILE A 171 8.90 3.68 -0.37
C ILE A 171 7.82 4.18 0.58
N ILE A 172 6.89 4.99 0.06
CA ILE A 172 5.82 5.62 0.83
C ILE A 172 4.47 5.11 0.36
N ILE A 173 3.69 4.56 1.29
CA ILE A 173 2.33 4.07 1.03
C ILE A 173 1.36 4.80 1.95
N GLU A 174 0.31 5.41 1.39
CA GLU A 174 -0.80 5.96 2.18
C GLU A 174 -1.95 4.96 2.25
N ALA A 175 -2.42 4.66 3.47
CA ALA A 175 -3.53 3.74 3.68
C ALA A 175 -4.42 4.16 4.85
N ALA A 176 -5.72 3.87 4.74
CA ALA A 176 -6.66 4.10 5.83
C ALA A 176 -6.44 3.09 6.97
N VAL A 177 -6.64 3.49 8.23
CA VAL A 177 -6.58 2.57 9.38
C VAL A 177 -7.47 1.34 9.14
N GLY A 178 -6.92 0.16 9.43
CA GLY A 178 -7.60 -1.13 9.23
C GLY A 178 -7.71 -1.59 7.78
N GLN A 179 -7.24 -0.80 6.80
CA GLN A 179 -7.04 -1.29 5.45
C GLN A 179 -5.84 -2.24 5.41
N SER A 180 -5.88 -3.14 4.45
CA SER A 180 -4.78 -4.06 4.22
C SER A 180 -3.86 -3.53 3.13
N VAL A 181 -2.58 -3.54 3.44
CA VAL A 181 -1.49 -3.18 2.53
C VAL A 181 -0.64 -4.41 2.28
N PHE A 182 -0.28 -4.62 1.03
CA PHE A 182 0.70 -5.62 0.65
C PHE A 182 2.07 -4.98 0.64
N LEU A 183 3.03 -5.58 1.33
CA LEU A 183 4.39 -5.08 1.34
C LEU A 183 5.00 -5.19 -0.06
N PRO A 184 5.62 -4.13 -0.59
CA PRO A 184 6.15 -4.11 -1.94
C PRO A 184 7.38 -5.00 -2.07
N ASN A 185 7.66 -5.40 -3.31
CA ASN A 185 8.82 -6.20 -3.69
C ASN A 185 9.81 -5.41 -4.56
N ASP A 186 9.74 -4.07 -4.50
CA ASP A 186 10.44 -3.18 -5.45
C ASP A 186 11.97 -3.31 -5.37
N TRP A 187 12.50 -3.84 -4.26
CA TRP A 187 13.94 -4.01 -4.03
C TRP A 187 14.43 -5.45 -4.20
N VAL A 188 13.61 -6.37 -4.74
CA VAL A 188 13.96 -7.81 -4.85
C VAL A 188 15.27 -8.08 -5.61
N HIS A 189 15.62 -7.24 -6.58
CA HIS A 189 16.86 -7.37 -7.35
C HIS A 189 17.99 -6.45 -6.86
N GLU A 190 17.75 -5.67 -5.81
CA GLU A 190 18.76 -4.75 -5.29
C GLU A 190 19.83 -5.53 -4.53
N ILE A 191 21.08 -5.28 -4.91
CA ILE A 191 22.26 -5.75 -4.21
C ILE A 191 22.98 -4.55 -3.63
N VAL A 192 23.18 -4.56 -2.33
CA VAL A 192 23.95 -3.55 -1.60
C VAL A 192 25.19 -4.19 -0.98
N THR A 193 26.28 -3.44 -0.84
CA THR A 193 27.48 -3.92 -0.15
C THR A 193 27.50 -3.38 1.27
N ASP A 194 27.73 -4.24 2.25
CA ASP A 194 27.91 -3.83 3.64
C ASP A 194 29.32 -3.26 3.91
N ASP A 195 29.56 -2.79 5.14
CA ASP A 195 30.85 -2.21 5.54
C ASP A 195 32.01 -3.21 5.52
N ASN A 196 31.74 -4.52 5.52
CA ASN A 196 32.75 -5.58 5.45
C ASN A 196 33.03 -6.02 4.00
N GLY A 197 32.34 -5.43 3.01
CA GLY A 197 32.47 -5.78 1.61
C GLY A 197 31.64 -6.99 1.19
N GLN A 198 30.75 -7.50 2.04
CA GLN A 198 29.82 -8.57 1.67
C GLN A 198 28.66 -7.98 0.89
N GLU A 199 28.33 -8.62 -0.22
CA GLU A 199 27.14 -8.31 -1.00
C GLU A 199 25.90 -8.88 -0.32
N MET A 200 24.88 -8.05 -0.19
CA MET A 200 23.66 -8.32 0.55
C MET A 200 22.46 -8.12 -0.40
N GLY A 201 21.55 -9.09 -0.40
CA GLY A 201 20.29 -9.01 -1.16
C GLY A 201 19.11 -8.69 -0.26
N PHE A 202 18.09 -8.05 -0.83
CA PHE A 202 16.84 -7.76 -0.14
C PHE A 202 16.07 -9.06 0.15
N TYR A 203 15.71 -9.29 1.41
CA TYR A 203 15.05 -10.52 1.86
C TYR A 203 13.60 -10.29 2.31
N GLY A 204 13.23 -9.05 2.60
CA GLY A 204 11.89 -8.71 3.09
C GLY A 204 11.91 -7.50 4.01
N TRP A 205 10.93 -7.42 4.89
CA TRP A 205 10.70 -6.27 5.76
C TRP A 205 10.63 -6.70 7.23
N SER A 206 11.09 -5.81 8.11
CA SER A 206 10.97 -5.95 9.56
C SER A 206 10.13 -4.81 10.12
N TYR A 207 9.10 -5.16 10.87
CA TYR A 207 8.27 -4.21 11.59
C TYR A 207 7.89 -4.77 12.97
N GLY A 208 8.11 -3.98 14.01
CA GLY A 208 7.80 -4.39 15.40
C GLY A 208 8.60 -5.61 15.87
N GLY A 209 9.77 -5.86 15.27
CA GLY A 209 10.59 -7.06 15.55
C GLY A 209 10.07 -8.34 14.90
N VAL A 210 9.08 -8.25 14.00
CA VAL A 210 8.56 -9.37 13.23
C VAL A 210 9.02 -9.23 11.79
N PHE A 211 9.47 -10.35 11.21
CA PHE A 211 9.86 -10.45 9.80
C PHE A 211 8.64 -10.75 8.92
N TYR A 212 8.61 -10.13 7.74
CA TYR A 212 7.60 -10.29 6.70
C TYR A 212 8.28 -10.44 5.34
N HIS A 213 7.79 -11.35 4.53
CA HIS A 213 8.19 -11.42 3.12
C HIS A 213 7.51 -10.30 2.32
N ALA A 214 8.10 -9.92 1.19
CA ALA A 214 7.39 -9.10 0.22
C ALA A 214 6.13 -9.81 -0.27
N GLY A 215 5.05 -9.06 -0.47
CA GLY A 215 3.72 -9.61 -0.75
C GLY A 215 2.94 -10.05 0.48
N ASP A 216 3.53 -10.06 1.69
CA ASP A 216 2.76 -10.27 2.91
C ASP A 216 1.77 -9.11 3.15
N ARG A 217 0.63 -9.47 3.76
CA ARG A 217 -0.47 -8.56 4.05
C ARG A 217 -0.37 -8.05 5.49
N ILE A 218 -0.33 -6.73 5.65
CA ILE A 218 -0.38 -6.06 6.96
C ILE A 218 -1.62 -5.16 7.02
N GLU A 219 -2.30 -5.13 8.17
CA GLU A 219 -3.35 -4.14 8.43
C GLU A 219 -2.73 -2.83 8.93
N THR A 220 -3.10 -1.69 8.33
CA THR A 220 -2.58 -0.38 8.70
C THR A 220 -2.99 -0.03 10.13
N PRO A 221 -2.02 0.10 11.07
CA PRO A 221 -2.31 0.45 12.45
C PRO A 221 -2.70 1.92 12.59
N GLU A 222 -3.25 2.29 13.75
CA GLU A 222 -3.39 3.69 14.14
C GLU A 222 -1.99 4.35 14.20
N ASN A 223 -1.85 5.51 13.55
CA ASN A 223 -0.61 6.29 13.41
C ASN A 223 0.37 5.80 12.32
N GLY A 224 0.03 4.79 11.53
CA GLY A 224 0.94 4.26 10.50
C GLY A 224 2.15 3.55 11.09
N PHE A 225 3.15 3.27 10.26
CA PHE A 225 4.39 2.64 10.73
C PHE A 225 5.59 2.88 9.82
N THR A 226 6.78 2.67 10.39
CA THR A 226 8.02 2.54 9.62
C THR A 226 8.48 1.09 9.69
N ALA A 227 8.73 0.48 8.53
CA ALA A 227 9.38 -0.83 8.43
C ALA A 227 10.77 -0.68 7.80
N GLU A 228 11.67 -1.57 8.19
CA GLU A 228 13.05 -1.60 7.73
C GLU A 228 13.27 -2.79 6.81
N ALA A 229 13.97 -2.59 5.69
CA ALA A 229 14.40 -3.69 4.83
C ALA A 229 15.34 -4.63 5.59
N VAL A 230 15.09 -5.92 5.41
CA VAL A 230 15.96 -6.98 5.91
C VAL A 230 16.90 -7.39 4.79
N TRP A 231 18.19 -7.22 5.03
CA TRP A 231 19.25 -7.58 4.10
C TRP A 231 19.94 -8.86 4.57
N VAL A 232 20.16 -9.80 3.66
CA VAL A 232 20.86 -11.05 3.96
C VAL A 232 22.02 -11.26 3.01
N PRO A 233 23.07 -12.01 3.41
CA PRO A 233 24.20 -12.25 2.53
C PRO A 233 23.77 -12.92 1.22
N ALA A 234 24.26 -12.39 0.10
CA ALA A 234 24.04 -12.92 -1.22
C ALA A 234 25.33 -13.55 -1.76
N VAL A 235 25.18 -14.67 -2.46
CA VAL A 235 26.23 -15.30 -3.25
C VAL A 235 25.77 -15.50 -4.68
N PHE A 236 26.66 -15.34 -5.64
CA PHE A 236 26.29 -15.18 -7.04
C PHE A 236 26.58 -16.42 -7.86
N VAL A 237 25.74 -16.66 -8.87
CA VAL A 237 25.89 -17.72 -9.85
C VAL A 237 25.84 -17.16 -11.26
N ASP A 238 26.89 -17.43 -12.04
CA ASP A 238 26.93 -17.24 -13.48
C ASP A 238 27.53 -18.50 -14.13
N PRO A 239 26.72 -19.31 -14.83
CA PRO A 239 27.20 -20.56 -15.45
C PRO A 239 28.23 -20.36 -16.56
N THR A 240 28.41 -19.13 -17.05
CA THR A 240 29.39 -18.78 -18.10
C THR A 240 30.68 -18.19 -17.55
N PHE A 241 30.78 -17.98 -16.23
CA PHE A 241 31.95 -17.39 -15.61
C PHE A 241 33.20 -18.28 -15.80
N GLU A 242 34.28 -17.68 -16.29
CA GLU A 242 35.59 -18.30 -16.40
C GLU A 242 36.52 -17.72 -15.32
N GLY A 243 36.99 -18.55 -14.39
CA GLY A 243 37.94 -18.10 -13.38
C GLY A 243 37.85 -18.88 -12.06
N ILE A 244 38.39 -18.29 -11.01
CA ILE A 244 38.29 -18.78 -9.64
C ILE A 244 37.10 -18.10 -8.98
N SER A 245 36.07 -18.86 -8.66
CA SER A 245 34.88 -18.38 -7.96
C SER A 245 35.16 -18.10 -6.49
N ILE A 246 34.70 -16.94 -6.02
CA ILE A 246 34.65 -16.58 -4.59
C ILE A 246 33.23 -16.25 -4.12
N GLY A 247 32.24 -16.34 -5.03
CA GLY A 247 30.83 -16.17 -4.71
C GLY A 247 30.34 -14.73 -4.74
N SER A 248 31.14 -13.76 -5.21
CA SER A 248 30.71 -12.38 -5.42
C SER A 248 30.17 -12.15 -6.84
N SER A 249 29.50 -11.03 -7.09
CA SER A 249 29.00 -10.64 -8.42
C SER A 249 30.09 -10.53 -9.49
N THR A 250 31.34 -10.29 -9.07
CA THR A 250 32.50 -10.14 -9.98
C THR A 250 33.30 -11.44 -10.15
N ALA A 251 33.08 -12.41 -9.28
CA ALA A 251 33.70 -13.73 -9.35
C ALA A 251 32.71 -14.80 -8.82
N PRO A 252 31.58 -14.98 -9.52
CA PRO A 252 30.47 -15.83 -9.09
C PRO A 252 30.83 -17.32 -9.18
N TYR A 253 30.04 -18.17 -8.53
CA TYR A 253 30.06 -19.61 -8.76
C TYR A 253 29.46 -19.94 -10.13
N THR A 254 29.84 -21.07 -10.72
CA THR A 254 29.31 -21.52 -12.01
C THR A 254 28.12 -22.47 -11.87
N ASN A 255 27.80 -22.88 -10.65
CA ASN A 255 26.74 -23.85 -10.36
C ASN A 255 26.03 -23.49 -9.05
N PRO A 256 24.68 -23.53 -8.99
CA PRO A 256 23.94 -23.18 -7.78
C PRO A 256 24.25 -24.04 -6.56
N GLY A 257 24.65 -25.30 -6.74
CA GLY A 257 25.01 -26.16 -5.61
C GLY A 257 26.24 -25.69 -4.84
N ASP A 258 27.24 -25.14 -5.54
CA ASP A 258 28.44 -24.62 -4.90
C ASP A 258 28.15 -23.31 -4.17
N ALA A 259 27.34 -22.43 -4.77
CA ALA A 259 26.85 -21.22 -4.13
C ALA A 259 26.01 -21.54 -2.88
N TYR A 260 25.11 -22.51 -2.98
CA TYR A 260 24.28 -22.98 -1.86
C TYR A 260 25.12 -23.44 -0.67
N LEU A 261 26.18 -24.22 -0.91
CA LEU A 261 27.09 -24.66 0.14
C LEU A 261 27.97 -23.53 0.68
N ALA A 262 28.34 -22.57 -0.17
CA ALA A 262 29.16 -21.43 0.24
C ALA A 262 28.48 -20.55 1.28
N LEU A 263 27.13 -20.46 1.25
CA LEU A 263 26.36 -19.70 2.24
C LEU A 263 26.64 -20.16 3.68
N GLU A 264 26.90 -21.44 3.92
CA GLU A 264 27.27 -21.94 5.26
C GLU A 264 28.56 -21.28 5.78
N THR A 265 29.51 -21.02 4.89
CA THR A 265 30.75 -20.32 5.25
C THR A 265 30.50 -18.84 5.49
N VAL A 266 29.63 -18.23 4.69
CA VAL A 266 29.25 -16.81 4.86
C VAL A 266 28.52 -16.60 6.18
N TRP A 267 27.55 -17.46 6.53
CA TRP A 267 26.80 -17.36 7.79
C TRP A 267 27.64 -17.57 9.04
N ALA A 268 28.78 -18.25 8.95
CA ALA A 268 29.73 -18.31 10.06
C ALA A 268 30.26 -16.92 10.44
N SER A 269 30.38 -16.01 9.46
CA SER A 269 30.73 -14.60 9.66
C SER A 269 29.50 -13.70 9.90
N TYR A 270 28.31 -14.17 9.52
CA TYR A 270 27.02 -13.47 9.67
C TYR A 270 26.01 -14.30 10.50
N PRO A 271 26.30 -14.56 11.79
CA PRO A 271 25.48 -15.44 12.62
C PRO A 271 24.07 -14.90 12.86
N ASP A 272 23.87 -13.58 12.80
CA ASP A 272 22.57 -12.94 13.04
C ASP A 272 21.71 -12.78 11.77
N ALA A 273 22.24 -13.14 10.58
CA ALA A 273 21.46 -13.08 9.34
C ALA A 273 20.24 -14.01 9.41
N SER A 274 19.07 -13.53 8.96
CA SER A 274 17.82 -14.31 8.95
C SER A 274 17.79 -15.41 7.89
N GLY A 275 18.70 -15.37 6.92
CA GLY A 275 18.76 -16.29 5.77
C GLY A 275 19.94 -15.96 4.87
N GLY A 276 19.87 -16.39 3.61
CA GLY A 276 20.84 -16.05 2.57
C GLY A 276 20.21 -16.17 1.18
N ILE A 277 20.83 -15.52 0.20
CA ILE A 277 20.35 -15.50 -1.19
C ILE A 277 21.39 -16.15 -2.09
N VAL A 278 20.94 -17.05 -2.96
CA VAL A 278 21.67 -17.46 -4.16
C VAL A 278 21.14 -16.65 -5.33
N HIS A 279 21.94 -15.70 -5.81
CA HIS A 279 21.58 -14.76 -6.86
C HIS A 279 22.04 -15.26 -8.23
N LEU A 280 21.10 -15.52 -9.13
CA LEU A 280 21.32 -16.04 -10.47
C LEU A 280 21.48 -14.87 -11.44
N MET A 281 22.69 -14.65 -11.94
CA MET A 281 22.99 -13.54 -12.84
C MET A 281 22.35 -13.71 -14.23
N GLN A 282 21.99 -14.95 -14.58
CA GLN A 282 21.31 -15.31 -15.83
C GLN A 282 20.62 -16.67 -15.71
N ASP A 283 19.90 -17.04 -16.78
CA ASP A 283 19.24 -18.34 -16.90
C ASP A 283 20.24 -19.46 -16.57
N THR A 284 19.89 -20.24 -15.55
CA THR A 284 20.80 -21.24 -14.99
C THR A 284 20.12 -22.59 -14.98
N THR A 285 20.85 -23.60 -15.45
CA THR A 285 20.42 -24.99 -15.32
C THR A 285 21.15 -25.64 -14.17
N TRP A 286 20.39 -26.20 -13.22
CA TRP A 286 20.93 -26.94 -12.09
C TRP A 286 20.62 -28.42 -12.24
N ASP A 287 21.67 -29.22 -12.43
CA ASP A 287 21.55 -30.67 -12.48
C ASP A 287 21.29 -31.25 -11.09
N VAL A 288 20.06 -31.71 -10.86
CA VAL A 288 19.63 -32.28 -9.57
C VAL A 288 20.09 -33.71 -9.40
N MET A 289 20.76 -34.29 -10.41
CA MET A 289 21.28 -35.66 -10.40
C MET A 289 22.81 -35.72 -10.41
N ALA A 290 23.47 -34.57 -10.30
CA ALA A 290 24.93 -34.49 -10.23
C ALA A 290 25.47 -35.32 -9.05
N GLU A 291 26.43 -36.21 -9.33
CA GLU A 291 27.07 -37.03 -8.30
C GLU A 291 27.87 -36.16 -7.33
N GLY A 292 27.69 -36.36 -6.03
CA GLY A 292 28.30 -35.51 -5.00
C GLY A 292 27.64 -34.12 -4.85
N GLY A 293 26.52 -33.87 -5.54
CA GLY A 293 25.74 -32.65 -5.38
C GLY A 293 24.97 -32.57 -4.05
N VAL A 294 24.28 -31.45 -3.86
CA VAL A 294 23.50 -31.14 -2.63
C VAL A 294 22.10 -31.75 -2.60
N PHE A 295 21.71 -32.46 -3.65
CA PHE A 295 20.44 -33.18 -3.65
C PHE A 295 20.64 -34.60 -3.11
N THR A 296 19.69 -35.03 -2.30
CA THR A 296 19.49 -36.44 -1.94
C THR A 296 18.24 -36.95 -2.64
N TRP A 297 18.08 -38.27 -2.75
CA TRP A 297 16.96 -38.84 -3.49
C TRP A 297 16.26 -39.94 -2.70
N THR A 298 14.94 -39.81 -2.59
CA THR A 298 14.06 -40.87 -2.08
C THR A 298 13.33 -41.52 -3.24
N SER A 299 13.34 -42.85 -3.32
CA SER A 299 12.57 -43.57 -4.33
C SER A 299 11.21 -44.00 -3.80
N ASN A 300 10.21 -44.00 -4.68
CA ASN A 300 8.92 -44.64 -4.40
C ASN A 300 8.92 -46.12 -4.85
N ALA A 301 7.85 -46.85 -4.50
CA ALA A 301 7.69 -48.26 -4.87
C ALA A 301 7.70 -48.52 -6.39
N SER A 302 7.50 -47.49 -7.21
CA SER A 302 7.52 -47.55 -8.68
C SER A 302 8.89 -47.18 -9.28
N GLY A 303 9.93 -47.00 -8.46
CA GLY A 303 11.28 -46.69 -8.92
C GLY A 303 11.49 -45.25 -9.43
N LYS A 304 10.55 -44.34 -9.16
CA LYS A 304 10.74 -42.91 -9.44
C LYS A 304 11.36 -42.20 -8.24
N TYR A 305 12.14 -41.15 -8.50
CA TYR A 305 12.92 -40.46 -7.49
C TYR A 305 12.38 -39.06 -7.24
N GLN A 306 12.31 -38.67 -5.97
CA GLN A 306 12.05 -37.28 -5.57
C GLN A 306 13.40 -36.66 -5.17
N PRO A 307 13.89 -35.63 -5.88
CA PRO A 307 15.06 -34.88 -5.45
C PRO A 307 14.69 -34.04 -4.22
N ASN A 308 15.49 -34.16 -3.16
CA ASN A 308 15.35 -33.38 -1.94
C ASN A 308 16.64 -32.59 -1.73
N LEU A 309 16.54 -31.27 -1.79
CA LEU A 309 17.66 -30.39 -1.47
C LEU A 309 18.02 -30.61 0.01
N GLN A 310 19.30 -30.83 0.30
CA GLN A 310 19.79 -30.94 1.68
C GLN A 310 19.44 -29.67 2.45
N ALA A 311 19.06 -29.81 3.71
CA ALA A 311 18.73 -28.65 4.53
C ALA A 311 19.99 -27.85 4.88
N ALA A 312 19.96 -26.55 4.61
CA ALA A 312 20.92 -25.57 5.09
C ALA A 312 20.65 -25.21 6.56
N SER A 313 21.64 -24.62 7.23
CA SER A 313 21.55 -24.11 8.59
C SER A 313 20.59 -22.93 8.74
N LYS A 314 20.34 -22.20 7.63
CA LYS A 314 19.38 -21.10 7.55
C LYS A 314 18.58 -21.19 6.23
N PRO A 315 17.41 -20.52 6.15
CA PRO A 315 16.64 -20.43 4.91
C PRO A 315 17.47 -19.83 3.76
N VAL A 316 17.27 -20.35 2.55
CA VAL A 316 17.90 -19.87 1.33
C VAL A 316 16.84 -19.53 0.30
N GLU A 317 16.92 -18.33 -0.25
CA GLU A 317 16.12 -17.92 -1.41
C GLU A 317 16.97 -17.91 -2.68
N PHE A 318 16.36 -18.28 -3.80
CA PHE A 318 16.99 -18.20 -5.12
C PHE A 318 16.36 -17.03 -5.86
N HIS A 319 17.16 -16.00 -6.13
CA HIS A 319 16.71 -14.80 -6.83
C HIS A 319 17.34 -14.74 -8.21
N GLY A 320 16.61 -14.18 -9.16
CA GLY A 320 17.16 -13.83 -10.46
C GLY A 320 17.71 -12.41 -10.46
N GLU A 321 18.66 -12.12 -11.36
CA GLU A 321 19.04 -10.76 -11.75
C GLU A 321 17.83 -9.92 -12.17
N THR A 322 16.82 -10.59 -12.75
CA THR A 322 15.54 -10.00 -13.15
C THR A 322 14.41 -10.98 -12.89
N ASP A 323 13.17 -10.49 -12.89
CA ASP A 323 11.95 -11.30 -12.86
C ASP A 323 11.86 -12.33 -14.00
N ALA A 324 12.62 -12.14 -15.08
CA ALA A 324 12.65 -13.04 -16.24
C ALA A 324 13.68 -14.16 -16.13
N THR A 325 14.61 -14.09 -15.17
CA THR A 325 15.67 -15.08 -15.01
C THR A 325 15.11 -16.41 -14.52
N VAL A 326 15.47 -17.50 -15.21
CA VAL A 326 14.94 -18.84 -14.93
C VAL A 326 15.99 -19.74 -14.29
N LEU A 327 15.64 -20.36 -13.17
CA LEU A 327 16.31 -21.55 -12.65
C LEU A 327 15.63 -22.80 -13.19
N LYS A 328 16.32 -23.53 -14.08
CA LYS A 328 15.85 -24.81 -14.60
C LYS A 328 16.48 -25.95 -13.81
N LEU A 329 15.66 -26.74 -13.12
CA LEU A 329 16.09 -28.02 -12.57
C LEU A 329 16.14 -29.05 -13.71
N TRP A 330 17.28 -29.74 -13.83
CA TRP A 330 17.54 -30.70 -14.89
C TRP A 330 17.93 -32.05 -14.33
N ASP A 331 17.48 -33.10 -15.00
CA ASP A 331 17.86 -34.47 -14.74
C ASP A 331 18.81 -34.91 -15.86
N SER A 332 20.12 -34.93 -15.58
CA SER A 332 21.11 -35.39 -16.55
C SER A 332 21.21 -36.91 -16.66
N GLN A 333 20.61 -37.67 -15.75
CA GLN A 333 20.77 -39.11 -15.67
C GLN A 333 19.50 -39.85 -16.11
N GLU A 334 19.52 -40.40 -17.32
CA GLU A 334 18.41 -41.23 -17.88
C GLU A 334 18.05 -42.47 -17.03
N THR A 335 18.81 -42.79 -15.97
CA THR A 335 18.58 -43.96 -15.11
C THR A 335 17.62 -43.71 -13.94
N LYS A 336 17.31 -42.45 -13.62
CA LYS A 336 16.47 -42.09 -12.46
C LYS A 336 15.47 -41.00 -12.84
N THR A 337 14.27 -41.38 -13.26
CA THR A 337 13.25 -40.39 -13.62
C THR A 337 12.73 -39.64 -12.39
N ALA A 338 12.98 -38.33 -12.34
CA ALA A 338 12.36 -37.41 -11.38
C ALA A 338 10.84 -37.28 -11.64
N PHE A 339 10.03 -37.03 -10.59
CA PHE A 339 8.59 -36.78 -10.72
C PHE A 339 8.12 -35.57 -9.93
#